data_AF-A0A2X3GR45-F1
#
_entry.id   AF-A0A2X3GR45-F1
#
_cell.length_a   1.000
_cell.length_b   1.000
_cell.length_c   1.000
_cell.angle_alpha   90.00
_cell.angle_beta   90.00
_cell.angle_gamma   90.00
#
_symmetry.space_group_name_H-M   'P 1'
#
loop_
_entity.id
_entity.type
_entity.pdbx_description
1 polymer ?
#
loop_
_entity_poly.entity_id
_entity_poly.type
_entity_poly.pdbx_seq_one_letter_code
_entity_poly.pdbx_strand_id
1 'polypeptide(L)'
;MSLQIYNTLTREKEIFKPINDGKVKMYVCGPTVYNYIHIGNARPIIVFDTVRRYLTYRGYDVQFVSNFTDVDDKLIRAAEELKISVPEVADKFIGAYFDDVDQLNVAKATVNPRVTENMDEIIAFISALIEKGFAYESQGTYIIVRKICGLWKLSQQPIAELQMGREFLRMI
;
A
#
# COMPACT_ATOMS: atom_id res chain seq x y z
N MET A 1 -8.36 -29.76 5.32
CA MET A 1 -9.23 -28.63 5.75
C MET A 1 -9.06 -27.46 4.79
N SER A 2 -10.15 -26.78 4.45
CA SER A 2 -10.16 -25.58 3.60
C SER A 2 -9.44 -24.43 4.31
N LEU A 3 -8.66 -23.62 3.58
CA LEU A 3 -7.97 -22.46 4.16
C LEU A 3 -9.00 -21.39 4.54
N GLN A 4 -8.87 -20.81 5.72
CA GLN A 4 -9.69 -19.67 6.16
C GLN A 4 -8.80 -18.47 6.49
N ILE A 5 -9.24 -17.27 6.11
CA ILE A 5 -8.55 -16.01 6.38
C ILE A 5 -9.51 -15.07 7.10
N TYR A 6 -9.00 -14.36 8.10
CA TYR A 6 -9.78 -13.30 8.76
C TYR A 6 -9.94 -12.12 7.81
N ASN A 7 -11.19 -11.81 7.45
CA ASN A 7 -11.51 -10.71 6.55
C ASN A 7 -11.88 -9.47 7.39
N THR A 8 -11.04 -8.44 7.36
CA THR A 8 -11.27 -7.19 8.10
C THR A 8 -12.61 -6.52 7.74
N LEU A 9 -13.09 -6.69 6.50
CA LEU A 9 -14.34 -6.09 6.03
C LEU A 9 -15.57 -6.66 6.76
N THR A 10 -15.58 -7.97 7.00
CA THR A 10 -16.70 -8.69 7.63
C THR A 10 -16.44 -9.01 9.11
N ARG A 11 -15.19 -8.91 9.56
CA ARG A 11 -14.71 -9.25 10.91
C ARG A 11 -14.85 -10.73 11.27
N GLU A 12 -14.84 -11.59 10.27
CA GLU A 12 -15.00 -13.04 10.44
C GLU A 12 -13.89 -13.82 9.72
N LYS A 13 -13.72 -15.09 10.09
CA LYS A 13 -12.88 -16.03 9.33
C LYS A 13 -13.69 -16.60 8.19
N GLU A 14 -13.31 -16.24 6.97
CA GLU A 14 -13.98 -16.69 5.75
C GLU A 14 -13.17 -17.77 5.04
N ILE A 15 -13.84 -18.64 4.31
CA ILE A 15 -13.17 -19.60 3.43
C ILE A 15 -12.44 -18.81 2.34
N PHE A 16 -11.13 -19.01 2.25
CA PHE A 16 -10.33 -18.40 1.19
C PHE A 16 -10.65 -19.07 -0.15
N LYS A 17 -11.20 -18.28 -1.07
CA LYS A 17 -11.47 -18.68 -2.45
C LYS A 17 -10.78 -17.67 -3.39
N PRO A 18 -9.81 -18.09 -4.22
CA PRO A 18 -9.18 -17.18 -5.16
C PRO A 18 -10.18 -16.74 -6.25
N ILE A 19 -9.94 -15.58 -6.84
CA ILE A 19 -10.75 -15.06 -7.96
C ILE A 19 -10.57 -15.97 -9.20
N ASN A 20 -9.34 -16.41 -9.46
CA ASN A 20 -9.00 -17.36 -10.51
C ASN A 20 -8.46 -18.63 -9.86
N ASP A 21 -9.01 -19.79 -10.22
CA ASP A 21 -8.61 -21.05 -9.61
C ASP A 21 -7.09 -21.28 -9.69
N GLY A 22 -6.51 -21.65 -8.55
CA GLY A 22 -5.06 -21.88 -8.42
C GLY A 22 -4.18 -20.62 -8.41
N LYS A 23 -4.72 -19.42 -8.65
CA LYS A 23 -3.93 -18.17 -8.72
C LYS A 23 -4.35 -17.16 -7.66
N VAL A 24 -3.37 -16.59 -6.96
CA VAL A 24 -3.59 -15.57 -5.93
C VAL A 24 -2.87 -14.28 -6.32
N LYS A 25 -3.61 -13.18 -6.36
CA LYS A 25 -3.03 -11.83 -6.44
C LYS A 25 -3.06 -11.22 -5.05
N MET A 26 -1.89 -10.83 -4.55
CA MET A 26 -1.71 -10.30 -3.20
C MET A 26 -1.00 -8.96 -3.28
N TYR A 27 -1.59 -7.92 -2.67
CA TYR A 27 -0.97 -6.61 -2.53
C TYR A 27 -0.80 -6.28 -1.04
N VAL A 28 0.39 -5.82 -0.66
CA VAL A 28 0.69 -5.34 0.69
C VAL A 28 1.42 -4.01 0.57
N CYS A 29 0.91 -2.97 1.23
CA CYS A 29 1.55 -1.66 1.26
C CYS A 29 3.00 -1.80 1.75
N GLY A 30 3.95 -1.31 0.95
CA GLY A 30 5.35 -1.28 1.33
C GLY A 30 5.75 0.03 2.02
N PRO A 31 7.04 0.25 2.24
CA PRO A 31 7.53 1.35 3.06
C PRO A 31 7.60 2.69 2.31
N THR A 32 7.55 3.78 3.08
CA THR A 32 8.08 5.07 2.64
C THR A 32 9.59 5.06 2.82
N VAL A 33 10.34 5.25 1.73
CA VAL A 33 11.80 4.99 1.68
C VAL A 33 12.63 6.23 2.02
N TYR A 34 12.45 6.74 3.24
CA TYR A 34 13.16 7.92 3.75
C TYR A 34 14.14 7.61 4.89
N ASN A 35 14.13 6.38 5.42
CA ASN A 35 15.01 5.93 6.50
C ASN A 35 15.13 4.39 6.52
N TYR A 36 16.03 3.85 7.34
CA TYR A 36 16.14 2.42 7.64
C TYR A 36 14.87 1.87 8.27
N ILE A 37 14.55 0.60 7.99
CA ILE A 37 13.39 -0.05 8.60
C ILE A 37 13.64 -0.33 10.08
N HIS A 38 12.62 -0.10 10.92
CA HIS A 38 12.65 -0.52 12.32
C HIS A 38 11.86 -1.81 12.52
N ILE A 39 11.95 -2.42 13.70
CA ILE A 39 11.28 -3.70 14.01
C ILE A 39 9.75 -3.67 13.76
N GLY A 40 9.12 -2.52 14.00
CA GLY A 40 7.72 -2.30 13.65
C GLY A 40 7.39 -2.43 12.15
N ASN A 41 8.31 -2.05 11.25
CA ASN A 41 8.17 -2.26 9.80
C ASN A 41 8.55 -3.69 9.41
N ALA A 42 9.52 -4.30 10.08
CA ALA A 42 9.94 -5.67 9.81
C ALA A 42 8.82 -6.70 10.07
N ARG A 43 8.03 -6.51 11.13
CA ARG A 43 6.92 -7.40 11.48
C ARG A 43 5.93 -7.65 10.32
N PRO A 44 5.27 -6.64 9.72
CA PRO A 44 4.34 -6.88 8.62
C PRO A 44 5.03 -7.53 7.41
N ILE A 45 6.28 -7.16 7.10
CA ILE A 45 7.05 -7.78 6.01
C ILE A 45 7.16 -9.30 6.23
N ILE A 46 7.58 -9.73 7.43
CA ILE A 46 7.72 -11.16 7.77
C ILE A 46 6.37 -11.88 7.81
N VAL A 47 5.33 -11.24 8.37
CA VAL A 47 3.99 -11.83 8.45
C VAL A 47 3.44 -12.11 7.05
N PHE A 48 3.54 -11.15 6.14
CA PHE A 48 3.00 -11.33 4.79
C PHE A 48 3.85 -12.23 3.91
N ASP A 49 5.16 -12.30 4.13
CA ASP A 49 6.00 -13.33 3.54
C ASP A 49 5.58 -14.74 4.01
N THR A 50 5.29 -14.89 5.30
CA THR A 50 4.78 -16.16 5.86
C THR A 50 3.45 -16.56 5.20
N VAL A 51 2.54 -15.61 5.01
CA VAL A 51 1.27 -15.83 4.29
C VAL A 51 1.52 -16.28 2.86
N ARG A 52 2.39 -15.58 2.11
CA ARG A 52 2.73 -15.94 0.73
C ARG A 52 3.35 -17.34 0.65
N ARG A 53 4.33 -17.64 1.51
CA ARG A 53 5.00 -18.95 1.57
C ARG A 53 4.00 -20.06 1.85
N TYR A 54 3.07 -19.83 2.77
CA TYR A 54 2.01 -20.79 3.06
C TYR A 54 1.08 -21.02 1.87
N LEU A 55 0.65 -19.95 1.19
CA LEU A 55 -0.18 -20.08 -0.02
C LEU A 55 0.54 -20.84 -1.13
N THR A 56 1.83 -20.55 -1.34
CA THR A 56 2.67 -21.26 -2.31
C THR A 56 2.81 -22.73 -1.95
N TYR A 57 3.08 -23.05 -0.68
CA TYR A 57 3.10 -24.42 -0.16
C TYR A 57 1.78 -25.17 -0.39
N ARG A 58 0.65 -24.47 -0.32
CA ARG A 58 -0.69 -25.03 -0.61
C ARG A 58 -0.96 -25.27 -2.10
N GLY A 59 -0.01 -24.96 -2.98
CA GLY A 59 -0.10 -25.18 -4.43
C GLY A 59 -0.65 -24.00 -5.22
N TYR A 60 -0.77 -22.81 -4.61
CA TYR A 60 -1.17 -21.61 -5.33
C TYR A 60 0.01 -20.96 -6.05
N ASP A 61 -0.26 -20.46 -7.25
CA ASP A 61 0.60 -19.50 -7.95
C ASP A 61 0.31 -18.09 -7.41
N VAL A 62 1.25 -17.54 -6.63
CA VAL A 62 1.06 -16.27 -5.91
C VAL A 62 1.82 -15.14 -6.59
N GLN A 63 1.08 -14.20 -7.17
CA GLN A 63 1.61 -12.91 -7.61
C GLN A 63 1.56 -11.92 -6.44
N PHE A 64 2.72 -11.58 -5.89
CA PHE A 64 2.83 -10.69 -4.73
C PHE A 64 3.41 -9.33 -5.11
N VAL A 65 2.69 -8.25 -4.84
CA VAL A 65 3.09 -6.87 -5.12
C VAL A 65 3.23 -6.08 -3.83
N SER A 66 4.32 -5.34 -3.70
CA SER A 66 4.52 -4.40 -2.59
C SER A 66 5.25 -3.16 -3.06
N ASN A 67 4.61 -2.00 -2.97
CA ASN A 67 5.12 -0.75 -3.53
C ASN A 67 6.27 -0.15 -2.71
N PHE A 68 7.03 0.77 -3.30
CA PHE A 68 7.83 1.75 -2.56
C PHE A 68 7.19 3.12 -2.68
N THR A 69 6.97 3.77 -1.53
CA THR A 69 6.50 5.16 -1.50
C THR A 69 7.72 6.07 -1.52
N ASP A 70 8.07 6.55 -2.71
CA ASP A 70 9.22 7.42 -2.98
C ASP A 70 8.82 8.86 -3.37
N VAL A 71 7.59 9.24 -3.04
CA VAL A 71 7.07 10.61 -3.09
C VAL A 71 6.36 10.87 -1.76
N ASP A 72 7.00 11.61 -0.85
CA ASP A 72 6.47 11.95 0.48
C ASP A 72 7.25 13.14 1.07
N ASP A 73 6.60 13.98 1.89
CA ASP A 73 7.25 15.09 2.60
C ASP A 73 8.44 14.64 3.46
N LYS A 74 8.41 13.40 3.95
CA LYS A 74 9.52 12.83 4.73
C LYS A 74 10.76 12.61 3.90
N LEU A 75 10.63 12.27 2.61
CA LEU A 75 11.77 12.15 1.72
C LEU A 75 12.40 13.51 1.44
N ILE A 76 11.59 14.57 1.29
CA ILE A 76 12.08 15.93 1.09
C ILE A 76 12.93 16.37 2.28
N ARG A 77 12.45 16.15 3.50
CA ARG A 77 13.20 16.46 4.73
C ARG A 77 14.49 15.64 4.84
N ALA A 78 14.42 14.34 4.56
CA ALA A 78 15.60 13.47 4.58
C ALA A 78 16.64 13.91 3.53
N ALA A 79 16.21 14.37 2.36
CA ALA A 79 17.07 14.89 1.30
C ALA A 79 17.80 16.17 1.75
N GLU A 80 17.09 17.09 2.40
CA GLU A 80 17.66 18.32 2.99
C GLU A 80 18.69 18.00 4.09
N GLU A 81 18.37 17.06 4.99
CA GLU A 81 19.26 16.64 6.09
C GLU A 81 20.53 15.95 5.58
N LEU A 82 20.39 15.06 4.60
CA LEU A 82 21.49 14.30 4.02
C LEU A 82 22.26 15.06 2.94
N LYS A 83 21.76 16.23 2.51
CA LYS A 83 22.31 17.05 1.42
C LYS A 83 22.48 16.29 0.11
N ILE A 84 21.49 15.46 -0.22
CA ILE A 84 21.38 14.71 -1.48
C ILE A 84 19.98 14.91 -2.06
N SER A 85 19.75 14.51 -3.31
CA SER A 85 18.44 14.63 -3.94
C SER A 85 17.43 13.59 -3.41
N VAL A 86 16.12 13.88 -3.57
CA VAL A 86 15.04 12.95 -3.19
C VAL A 86 15.16 11.57 -3.87
N PRO A 87 15.48 11.46 -5.18
CA PRO A 87 15.75 10.17 -5.81
C PRO A 87 16.92 9.42 -5.15
N GLU A 88 18.02 10.12 -4.81
CA GLU A 88 19.17 9.49 -4.14
C GLU A 88 18.81 9.00 -2.72
N VAL A 89 17.95 9.72 -1.99
CA VAL A 89 17.39 9.23 -0.71
C VAL A 89 16.62 7.94 -0.92
N ALA A 90 15.69 7.94 -1.88
CA ALA A 90 14.86 6.77 -2.16
C ALA A 90 15.71 5.56 -2.55
N ASP A 91 16.65 5.72 -3.48
CA ASP A 91 17.52 4.63 -3.96
C ASP A 91 18.39 4.08 -2.82
N LYS A 92 18.95 4.96 -1.98
CA LYS A 92 19.72 4.58 -0.80
C LYS A 92 18.91 3.71 0.16
N PHE A 93 17.70 4.13 0.50
CA PHE A 93 16.88 3.40 1.48
C PHE A 93 16.12 2.21 0.88
N ILE A 94 15.90 2.16 -0.44
CA ILE A 94 15.49 0.93 -1.14
C ILE A 94 16.61 -0.11 -1.06
N GLY A 95 17.86 0.29 -1.29
CA GLY A 95 19.03 -0.60 -1.12
C GLY A 95 19.10 -1.16 0.30
N ALA A 96 19.06 -0.28 1.31
CA ALA A 96 19.07 -0.69 2.71
C ALA A 96 17.87 -1.59 3.08
N TYR A 97 16.67 -1.31 2.55
CA TYR A 97 15.51 -2.17 2.72
C TYR A 97 15.78 -3.58 2.23
N PHE A 98 16.36 -3.75 1.04
CA PHE A 98 16.67 -5.08 0.52
C PHE A 98 17.74 -5.79 1.34
N ASP A 99 18.77 -5.08 1.81
CA ASP A 99 19.80 -5.65 2.68
C ASP A 99 19.19 -6.20 3.98
N ASP A 100 18.26 -5.46 4.60
CA ASP A 100 17.59 -5.89 5.83
C ASP A 100 16.62 -7.05 5.58
N VAL A 101 15.83 -6.99 4.50
CA VAL A 101 14.84 -8.02 4.15
C VAL A 101 15.50 -9.34 3.74
N ASP A 102 16.62 -9.27 3.02
CA ASP A 102 17.40 -10.45 2.64
C ASP A 102 18.01 -11.12 3.91
N GLN A 103 18.49 -10.34 4.88
CA GLN A 103 18.97 -10.86 6.18
C GLN A 103 17.85 -11.49 7.03
N LEU A 104 16.61 -11.01 6.89
CA LEU A 104 15.44 -11.59 7.55
C LEU A 104 14.89 -12.83 6.84
N ASN A 105 15.55 -13.32 5.77
CA ASN A 105 15.12 -14.44 4.94
C ASN A 105 13.71 -14.24 4.36
N VAL A 106 13.36 -13.00 4.07
CA VAL A 106 12.11 -12.67 3.38
C VAL A 106 12.39 -12.65 1.89
N ALA A 107 11.61 -13.40 1.12
CA ALA A 107 11.79 -13.38 -0.34
C ALA A 107 11.24 -12.08 -0.94
N LYS A 108 11.89 -11.58 -1.99
CA LYS A 108 11.46 -10.34 -2.68
C LYS A 108 10.05 -10.47 -3.24
N ALA A 109 9.32 -9.37 -3.32
CA ALA A 109 8.01 -9.35 -3.97
C ALA A 109 8.16 -9.70 -5.46
N THR A 110 7.08 -10.16 -6.10
CA THR A 110 7.06 -10.38 -7.55
C THR A 110 7.28 -9.08 -8.30
N VAL A 111 6.71 -7.97 -7.79
CA VAL A 111 6.91 -6.62 -8.34
C VAL A 111 6.95 -5.62 -7.18
N ASN A 112 7.89 -4.66 -7.27
CA ASN A 112 8.01 -3.54 -6.34
C ASN A 112 7.82 -2.20 -7.08
N PRO A 113 6.58 -1.78 -7.40
CA PRO A 113 6.36 -0.53 -8.13
C PRO A 113 6.71 0.69 -7.29
N ARG A 114 7.33 1.71 -7.90
CA ARG A 114 7.60 3.01 -7.28
C ARG A 114 6.52 4.02 -7.65
N VAL A 115 6.23 4.97 -6.77
CA VAL A 115 5.23 6.02 -7.08
C VAL A 115 5.71 6.86 -8.27
N THR A 116 7.00 7.24 -8.29
CA THR A 116 7.60 8.02 -9.36
C THR A 116 7.47 7.38 -10.76
N GLU A 117 7.48 6.05 -10.82
CA GLU A 117 7.37 5.28 -12.07
C GLU A 117 5.92 5.08 -12.55
N ASN A 118 4.92 5.39 -11.71
CA ASN A 118 3.50 5.14 -12.00
C ASN A 118 2.69 6.45 -11.98
N MET A 119 3.34 7.61 -12.14
CA MET A 119 2.71 8.93 -12.07
C MET A 119 1.64 9.15 -13.15
N ASP A 120 1.87 8.69 -14.38
CA ASP A 120 0.90 8.85 -15.47
C ASP A 120 -0.42 8.12 -15.16
N GLU A 121 -0.33 6.94 -14.54
CA GLU A 121 -1.48 6.13 -14.16
C GLU A 121 -2.24 6.76 -12.99
N ILE A 122 -1.52 7.33 -12.02
CA ILE A 122 -2.10 8.08 -10.90
C ILE A 122 -2.86 9.31 -11.42
N ILE A 123 -2.25 10.08 -12.32
CA ILE A 123 -2.87 11.26 -12.93
C ILE A 123 -4.12 10.84 -13.72
N ALA A 124 -4.02 9.80 -14.56
CA ALA A 124 -5.16 9.30 -15.33
C ALA A 124 -6.31 8.82 -14.41
N PHE A 125 -5.99 8.14 -13.31
CA PHE A 125 -6.98 7.72 -12.32
C PHE A 125 -7.68 8.91 -11.68
N ILE A 126 -6.93 9.96 -11.31
CA ILE A 126 -7.46 11.20 -10.76
C ILE A 126 -8.36 11.91 -11.76
N SER A 127 -7.92 12.07 -13.01
CA SER A 127 -8.72 12.67 -14.09
C SER A 127 -10.05 11.94 -14.26
N ALA A 128 -10.04 10.60 -14.26
CA ALA A 128 -11.26 9.81 -14.34
C ALA A 128 -12.19 9.99 -13.12
N LEU A 129 -11.65 10.23 -11.92
CA LEU A 129 -12.46 10.55 -10.74
C LEU A 129 -13.09 11.93 -10.85
N ILE A 130 -12.37 12.93 -11.40
CA ILE A 130 -12.90 14.28 -11.64
C ILE A 130 -14.03 14.22 -12.68
N GLU A 131 -13.81 13.54 -13.81
CA GLU A 131 -14.81 13.39 -14.88
C GLU A 131 -16.11 12.73 -14.39
N LYS A 132 -15.99 11.71 -13.52
CA LYS A 132 -17.15 11.04 -12.92
C LYS A 132 -17.77 11.84 -11.77
N GLY A 133 -17.22 13.00 -11.44
CA GLY A 133 -17.69 13.88 -10.38
C GLY A 133 -17.45 13.35 -8.96
N PHE A 134 -16.51 12.42 -8.78
CA PHE A 134 -16.07 11.91 -7.46
C PHE A 134 -14.89 12.70 -6.88
N ALA A 135 -14.23 13.53 -7.68
CA ALA A 135 -13.19 14.44 -7.25
C ALA A 135 -13.40 15.84 -7.85
N TYR A 136 -12.73 16.85 -7.30
CA TYR A 136 -12.70 18.21 -7.82
C TYR A 136 -11.34 18.87 -7.55
N GLU A 137 -11.01 19.86 -8.37
CA GLU A 137 -9.79 20.66 -8.25
C GLU A 137 -10.04 21.95 -7.43
N SER A 138 -9.06 22.30 -6.59
CA SER A 138 -8.99 23.55 -5.82
C SER A 138 -7.51 23.90 -5.60
N GLN A 139 -7.05 24.19 -4.37
CA GLN A 139 -5.62 24.31 -4.02
C GLN A 139 -4.90 22.94 -3.96
N GLY A 140 -5.24 22.04 -4.88
CA GLY A 140 -4.96 20.61 -4.85
C GLY A 140 -6.18 19.83 -5.36
N THR A 141 -6.03 18.53 -5.55
CA THR A 141 -7.16 17.68 -5.97
C THR A 141 -7.76 16.97 -4.77
N TYR A 142 -9.09 17.00 -4.65
CA TYR A 142 -9.81 16.47 -3.51
C TYR A 142 -10.90 15.47 -3.92
N ILE A 143 -10.99 14.34 -3.23
CA ILE A 143 -12.07 13.34 -3.36
C ILE A 143 -13.28 13.78 -2.55
N ILE A 144 -14.47 13.70 -3.16
CA ILE A 144 -15.76 13.95 -2.52
C ILE A 144 -16.23 12.67 -1.81
N VAL A 145 -15.90 12.57 -0.52
CA VAL A 145 -16.13 11.38 0.31
C VAL A 145 -17.61 10.97 0.36
N ARG A 146 -18.52 11.95 0.43
CA ARG A 146 -19.98 11.73 0.51
C ARG A 146 -20.54 10.97 -0.70
N LYS A 147 -19.89 11.04 -1.87
CA LYS A 147 -20.35 10.34 -3.08
C LYS A 147 -19.95 8.86 -3.10
N ILE A 148 -18.98 8.45 -2.28
CA ILE A 148 -18.48 7.06 -2.27
C ILE A 148 -19.31 6.22 -1.29
N CYS A 149 -20.27 5.49 -1.84
CA CYS A 149 -21.09 4.58 -1.06
C CYS A 149 -20.24 3.47 -0.44
N GLY A 150 -20.28 3.34 0.89
CA GLY A 150 -19.60 2.29 1.61
C GLY A 150 -18.10 2.51 1.87
N LEU A 151 -17.57 3.73 1.69
CA LEU A 151 -16.16 4.05 1.95
C LEU A 151 -15.69 3.57 3.34
N TRP A 152 -16.55 3.68 4.34
CA TRP A 152 -16.24 3.36 5.74
C TRP A 152 -16.47 1.90 6.13
N LYS A 153 -16.89 1.03 5.19
CA LYS A 153 -17.18 -0.38 5.50
C LYS A 153 -15.96 -1.13 6.03
N LEU A 154 -14.75 -0.75 5.61
CA LEU A 154 -13.52 -1.42 6.04
C LEU A 154 -13.11 -1.06 7.48
N SER A 155 -13.21 0.22 7.86
CA SER A 155 -12.92 0.64 9.25
C SER A 155 -14.08 0.33 10.20
N GLN A 156 -15.31 0.27 9.67
CA GLN A 156 -16.57 0.20 10.42
C GLN A 156 -16.65 1.25 11.54
N GLN A 157 -15.97 2.40 11.38
CA GLN A 157 -16.07 3.52 12.31
C GLN A 157 -17.29 4.37 11.96
N PRO A 158 -18.09 4.79 12.94
CA PRO A 158 -19.14 5.78 12.72
C PRO A 158 -18.55 7.07 12.14
N ILE A 159 -19.21 7.64 11.13
CA ILE A 159 -18.77 8.90 10.50
C ILE A 159 -18.58 10.02 11.55
N ALA A 160 -19.40 10.00 12.61
CA ALA A 160 -19.34 10.96 13.71
C ALA A 160 -18.07 10.85 14.58
N GLU A 161 -17.42 9.68 14.63
CA GLU A 161 -16.24 9.42 15.46
C GLU A 161 -14.91 9.68 14.74
N LEU A 162 -14.95 9.84 13.42
CA LEU A 162 -13.79 10.30 12.64
C LEU A 162 -13.55 11.78 12.96
N GLN A 163 -12.76 12.05 14.02
CA GLN A 163 -12.36 13.41 14.37
C GLN A 163 -11.66 14.05 13.17
N MET A 164 -12.29 15.13 12.68
CA MET A 164 -12.24 15.68 11.32
C MET A 164 -13.16 14.97 10.33
N GLY A 165 -14.44 15.31 10.39
CA GLY A 165 -15.40 15.17 9.29
C GLY A 165 -14.96 16.00 8.07
N ARG A 166 -13.85 15.62 7.44
CA ARG A 166 -13.50 16.15 6.14
C ARG A 166 -14.45 15.51 5.15
N GLU A 167 -15.35 16.34 4.62
CA GLU A 167 -16.14 16.00 3.44
C GLU A 167 -15.26 15.65 2.23
N PHE A 168 -13.96 15.97 2.33
CA PHE A 168 -12.98 15.95 1.26
C PHE A 168 -11.63 15.37 1.69
N LEU A 169 -11.10 14.41 0.94
CA LEU A 169 -9.74 13.88 1.12
C LEU A 169 -8.82 14.43 0.03
N ARG A 170 -7.71 15.08 0.41
CA ARG A 170 -6.72 15.57 -0.54
C ARG A 170 -5.96 14.38 -1.15
N MET A 171 -5.84 14.35 -2.47
CA MET A 171 -5.08 13.34 -3.23
C MET A 171 -3.66 13.81 -3.54
N ILE A 172 -3.53 15.03 -4.06
CA ILE A 172 -2.27 15.69 -4.44
C ILE A 172 -2.41 17.18 -4.09
#